data_AF-A0AAW8S0S4-F1
#
_entry.id   AF-A0AAW8S0S4-F1
#
_cell.length_a   1.000
_cell.length_b   1.000
_cell.length_c   1.000
_cell.angle_alpha   90.00
_cell.angle_beta   90.00
_cell.angle_gamma   90.00
#
_symmetry.space_group_name_H-M   'P 1'
#
loop_
_entity.id
_entity.type
_entity.pdbx_description
1 polymer ?
#
loop_
_entity_poly.entity_id
_entity_poly.type
_entity_poly.pdbx_seq_one_letter_code
_entity_poly.pdbx_strand_id
1 'polypeptide(L)'
;IYCHHHSKGSQGGKNSIDRSSGSGVFARDPDAILDLIELPVTEDRYMQLENEAICQTFSKAIKTYNPTYDDVGLDDQFSKKQMQHHLMSAIRSQDILKQIEIERQDAVRAARQATAWRIEGTLREFPKFDPVNAWFRYPVHVLDETLQDIKLEEDPKENWKKGVQKSNESRSEKAAKELEEAFNILSEDGSPIEVNQVADYLEIARNTVYTRTKKHNGFKIDDGMLTKVRNE
;
A
#
# COMPACT_ATOMS: atom_id res chain seq x y z
N ILE A 1 -32.14 -4.65 10.02
CA ILE A 1 -30.87 -4.43 9.27
C ILE A 1 -31.26 -3.92 7.89
N TYR A 2 -30.85 -2.70 7.54
CA TYR A 2 -31.05 -2.14 6.19
C TYR A 2 -29.72 -2.19 5.45
N CYS A 3 -29.67 -2.91 4.33
CA CYS A 3 -28.48 -2.97 3.48
C CYS A 3 -28.68 -2.05 2.28
N HIS A 4 -27.71 -1.19 2.02
CA HIS A 4 -27.72 -0.26 0.89
C HIS A 4 -26.32 -0.21 0.27
N HIS A 5 -26.24 0.17 -1.00
CA HIS A 5 -24.96 0.33 -1.69
C HIS A 5 -24.51 1.80 -1.65
N HIS A 6 -23.20 2.02 -1.84
CA HIS A 6 -22.67 3.37 -2.02
C HIS A 6 -23.25 4.04 -3.25
N SER A 7 -23.39 5.36 -3.20
CA SER A 7 -23.68 6.13 -4.42
C SER A 7 -22.52 6.04 -5.42
N LYS A 8 -22.82 6.13 -6.73
CA LYS A 8 -21.79 6.06 -7.80
C LYS A 8 -20.69 7.12 -7.62
N GLY A 9 -19.48 6.82 -8.09
CA GLY A 9 -18.29 7.69 -8.01
C GLY A 9 -17.46 7.46 -6.75
N SER A 10 -16.28 8.08 -6.64
CA SER A 10 -15.37 7.87 -5.50
C SER A 10 -16.01 8.35 -4.18
N GLN A 11 -16.25 7.42 -3.25
CA GLN A 11 -16.84 7.67 -1.94
C GLN A 11 -15.86 7.45 -0.78
N GLY A 12 -14.64 6.96 -1.05
CA GLY A 12 -13.66 6.58 -0.03
C GLY A 12 -13.33 7.72 0.94
N GLY A 13 -13.24 8.96 0.44
CA GLY A 13 -12.93 10.15 1.26
C GLY A 13 -14.11 10.79 2.01
N LYS A 14 -15.33 10.27 1.91
CA LYS A 14 -16.51 10.84 2.61
C LYS A 14 -16.72 10.20 3.98
N ASN A 15 -17.49 10.82 4.87
CA ASN A 15 -17.92 10.15 6.11
C ASN A 15 -18.88 8.99 5.80
N SER A 16 -18.87 7.92 6.59
CA SER A 16 -19.73 6.74 6.40
C SER A 16 -21.22 7.08 6.25
N ILE A 17 -21.72 8.07 6.98
CA ILE A 17 -23.11 8.55 6.91
C ILE A 17 -23.48 9.18 5.55
N ASP A 18 -22.49 9.72 4.82
CA ASP A 18 -22.66 10.43 3.56
C ASP A 18 -22.42 9.53 2.33
N ARG A 19 -21.97 8.28 2.53
CA ARG A 19 -21.64 7.33 1.44
C ARG A 19 -22.89 6.61 0.90
N SER A 20 -23.95 6.51 1.69
CA SER A 20 -25.22 5.86 1.29
C SER A 20 -25.88 6.57 0.10
N SER A 21 -26.35 5.80 -0.88
CA SER A 21 -27.31 6.32 -1.86
C SER A 21 -28.58 6.81 -1.14
N GLY A 22 -28.96 8.08 -1.34
CA GLY A 22 -30.10 8.68 -0.62
C GLY A 22 -29.83 8.99 0.87
N SER A 23 -28.57 9.22 1.25
CA SER A 23 -28.11 9.48 2.63
C SER A 23 -28.98 10.46 3.43
N GLY A 24 -29.58 11.49 2.80
CA GLY A 24 -30.47 12.44 3.48
C GLY A 24 -31.67 11.80 4.19
N VAL A 25 -32.16 10.65 3.70
CA VAL A 25 -33.27 9.89 4.29
C VAL A 25 -32.75 8.85 5.29
N PHE A 26 -31.65 8.18 4.97
CA PHE A 26 -31.11 7.06 5.76
C PHE A 26 -30.16 7.47 6.90
N ALA A 27 -29.64 8.69 6.91
CA ALA A 27 -28.69 9.16 7.91
C ALA A 27 -29.29 9.33 9.32
N ARG A 28 -30.62 9.45 9.43
CA ARG A 28 -31.30 9.85 10.69
C ARG A 28 -32.08 8.72 11.37
N ASP A 29 -32.48 7.71 10.60
CA ASP A 29 -33.35 6.63 11.08
C ASP A 29 -32.63 5.57 11.92
N PRO A 30 -31.43 5.07 11.54
CA PRO A 30 -30.76 3.99 12.28
C PRO A 30 -30.02 4.49 13.54
N ASP A 31 -29.92 3.61 14.54
CA ASP A 31 -29.09 3.84 15.75
C ASP A 31 -27.60 3.56 15.51
N ALA A 32 -27.30 2.70 14.53
CA ALA A 32 -25.95 2.35 14.09
C ALA A 32 -25.89 2.25 12.57
N ILE A 33 -24.89 2.90 11.99
CA ILE A 33 -24.54 2.81 10.56
C ILE A 33 -23.17 2.16 10.51
N LEU A 34 -23.09 0.99 9.89
CA LEU A 34 -21.82 0.32 9.59
C LEU A 34 -21.56 0.43 8.09
N ASP A 35 -20.32 0.76 7.76
CA ASP A 35 -19.86 0.95 6.40
C ASP A 35 -18.67 0.05 6.12
N LEU A 36 -18.71 -0.63 4.98
CA LEU A 36 -17.70 -1.57 4.54
C LEU A 36 -17.10 -1.05 3.24
N ILE A 37 -15.78 -0.85 3.24
CA ILE A 37 -15.03 -0.41 2.06
C ILE A 37 -13.95 -1.43 1.75
N GLU A 38 -13.94 -1.92 0.53
CA GLU A 38 -12.88 -2.78 0.04
C GLU A 38 -11.57 -1.99 -0.09
N LEU A 39 -10.49 -2.53 0.49
CA LEU A 39 -9.16 -1.93 0.47
C LEU A 39 -8.42 -2.36 -0.79
N PRO A 40 -7.71 -1.44 -1.49
CA PRO A 40 -6.82 -1.83 -2.58
C PRO A 40 -5.58 -2.51 -2.00
N VAL A 41 -5.41 -3.80 -2.30
CA VAL A 41 -4.28 -4.59 -1.79
C VAL A 41 -3.23 -4.83 -2.89
N THR A 42 -1.96 -4.76 -2.52
CA THR A 42 -0.83 -5.01 -3.43
C THR A 42 -0.57 -6.51 -3.64
N GLU A 43 0.09 -6.84 -4.74
CA GLU A 43 0.52 -8.22 -5.02
C GLU A 43 1.42 -8.80 -3.92
N ASP A 44 2.30 -7.99 -3.32
CA ASP A 44 3.18 -8.43 -2.23
C ASP A 44 2.40 -8.94 -1.02
N ARG A 45 1.27 -8.29 -0.69
CA ARG A 45 0.39 -8.72 0.40
C ARG A 45 -0.32 -10.04 0.06
N TYR A 46 -0.73 -10.23 -1.19
CA TYR A 46 -1.26 -11.52 -1.63
C TYR A 46 -0.19 -12.62 -1.60
N MET A 47 1.05 -12.34 -1.98
CA MET A 47 2.16 -13.30 -1.87
C MET A 47 2.42 -13.70 -0.42
N GLN A 48 2.30 -12.77 0.53
CA GLN A 48 2.39 -13.06 1.97
C GLN A 48 1.27 -13.99 2.42
N LEU A 49 0.02 -13.72 2.03
CA LEU A 49 -1.13 -14.59 2.33
C LEU A 49 -0.97 -16.00 1.74
N GLU A 50 -0.47 -16.12 0.50
CA GLU A 50 -0.20 -17.42 -0.11
C GLU A 50 0.86 -18.20 0.68
N ASN A 51 1.94 -17.53 1.08
CA ASN A 51 2.99 -18.14 1.89
C ASN A 51 2.44 -18.61 3.25
N GLU A 52 1.64 -17.78 3.91
CA GLU A 52 0.96 -18.11 5.17
C GLU A 52 0.06 -19.36 4.98
N ALA A 53 -0.79 -19.36 3.96
CA ALA A 53 -1.70 -20.46 3.67
C ALA A 53 -0.95 -21.77 3.40
N ILE A 54 0.14 -21.73 2.63
CA ILE A 54 0.98 -22.91 2.35
C ILE A 54 1.60 -23.44 3.65
N CYS A 55 2.20 -22.56 4.46
CA CYS A 55 2.85 -22.97 5.70
C CYS A 55 1.86 -23.56 6.70
N GLN A 56 0.66 -22.98 6.81
CA GLN A 56 -0.42 -23.50 7.65
C GLN A 56 -0.91 -24.87 7.17
N THR A 57 -1.10 -25.08 5.85
CA THR A 57 -1.46 -26.38 5.31
C THR A 57 -0.42 -27.43 5.65
N PHE A 58 0.87 -27.13 5.49
CA PHE A 58 1.95 -28.06 5.83
C PHE A 58 2.03 -28.35 7.34
N SER A 59 1.91 -27.33 8.17
CA SER A 59 1.90 -27.49 9.64
C SER A 59 0.74 -28.36 10.10
N LYS A 60 -0.46 -28.12 9.57
CA LYS A 60 -1.65 -28.94 9.85
C LYS A 60 -1.46 -30.38 9.39
N ALA A 61 -0.92 -30.60 8.20
CA ALA A 61 -0.67 -31.93 7.67
C ALA A 61 0.33 -32.72 8.53
N ILE A 62 1.46 -32.11 8.91
CA ILE A 62 2.45 -32.72 9.81
C ILE A 62 1.78 -33.12 11.13
N LYS A 63 1.06 -32.20 11.78
CA LYS A 63 0.35 -32.47 13.05
C LYS A 63 -0.68 -33.58 12.94
N THR A 64 -1.28 -33.77 11.76
CA THR A 64 -2.33 -34.77 11.53
C THR A 64 -1.74 -36.16 11.26
N TYR A 65 -0.74 -36.25 10.39
CA TYR A 65 -0.22 -37.52 9.90
C TYR A 65 1.05 -38.01 10.62
N ASN A 66 1.77 -37.10 11.30
CA ASN A 66 2.90 -37.42 12.16
C ASN A 66 2.94 -36.49 13.39
N PRO A 67 2.01 -36.67 14.34
CA PRO A 67 1.89 -35.79 15.52
C PRO A 67 3.14 -35.76 16.41
N THR A 68 4.02 -36.75 16.28
CA THR A 68 5.27 -36.85 17.06
C THR A 68 6.44 -36.08 16.45
N TYR A 69 6.26 -35.47 15.27
CA TYR A 69 7.29 -34.67 14.61
C TYR A 69 7.38 -33.28 15.24
N ASP A 70 8.51 -32.97 15.90
CA ASP A 70 8.71 -31.72 16.67
C ASP A 70 9.94 -30.92 16.20
N ASP A 71 10.47 -31.22 15.01
CA ASP A 71 11.66 -30.55 14.48
C ASP A 71 11.36 -29.18 13.84
N VAL A 72 10.10 -28.72 13.84
CA VAL A 72 9.70 -27.47 13.20
C VAL A 72 10.05 -26.28 14.10
N GLY A 73 11.11 -25.55 13.74
CA GLY A 73 11.48 -24.31 14.43
C GLY A 73 10.42 -23.21 14.29
N LEU A 74 10.44 -22.22 15.19
CA LEU A 74 9.51 -21.08 15.14
C LEU A 74 9.65 -20.26 13.85
N ASP A 75 10.89 -20.01 13.42
CA ASP A 75 11.16 -19.26 12.19
C ASP A 75 10.78 -20.05 10.94
N ASP A 76 10.90 -21.38 10.99
CA ASP A 76 10.58 -22.26 9.87
C ASP A 76 9.09 -22.21 9.53
N GLN A 77 8.21 -21.99 10.53
CA GLN A 77 6.75 -21.91 10.36
C GLN A 77 6.31 -20.80 9.40
N PHE A 78 7.17 -19.81 9.13
CA PHE A 78 6.86 -18.70 8.22
C PHE A 78 7.58 -18.83 6.87
N SER A 79 8.33 -19.91 6.65
CA SER A 79 9.08 -20.15 5.42
C SER A 79 8.50 -21.35 4.66
N LYS A 80 7.85 -21.07 3.52
CA LYS A 80 7.38 -22.12 2.58
C LYS A 80 8.44 -23.18 2.32
N LYS A 81 9.69 -22.76 2.11
CA LYS A 81 10.81 -23.66 1.77
C LYS A 81 11.12 -24.60 2.94
N GLN A 82 11.22 -24.08 4.16
CA GLN A 82 11.54 -24.90 5.33
C GLN A 82 10.36 -25.80 5.71
N MET A 83 9.14 -25.27 5.72
CA MET A 83 7.94 -26.08 5.95
C MET A 83 7.79 -27.22 4.95
N GLN A 84 8.14 -27.00 3.67
CA GLN A 84 8.15 -28.08 2.68
C GLN A 84 9.19 -29.15 3.01
N HIS A 85 10.38 -28.77 3.47
CA HIS A 85 11.41 -29.71 3.90
C HIS A 85 10.94 -30.55 5.10
N HIS A 86 10.34 -29.91 6.11
CA HIS A 86 9.74 -30.61 7.25
C HIS A 86 8.63 -31.57 6.81
N LEU A 87 7.74 -31.14 5.90
CA LEU A 87 6.68 -31.98 5.37
C LEU A 87 7.23 -33.26 4.72
N MET A 88 8.23 -33.12 3.84
CA MET A 88 8.86 -34.25 3.15
C MET A 88 9.63 -35.16 4.10
N SER A 89 10.11 -34.63 5.22
CA SER A 89 10.79 -35.39 6.26
C SER A 89 9.80 -36.18 7.13
N ALA A 90 8.70 -35.54 7.51
CA ALA A 90 7.68 -36.08 8.40
C ALA A 90 6.75 -37.10 7.72
N ILE A 91 6.45 -36.92 6.43
CA ILE A 91 5.48 -37.72 5.68
C ILE A 91 6.15 -38.36 4.46
N ARG A 92 6.19 -39.69 4.41
CA ARG A 92 6.80 -40.46 3.30
C ARG A 92 5.77 -41.05 2.33
N SER A 93 4.51 -41.13 2.72
CA SER A 93 3.44 -41.70 1.87
C SER A 93 3.12 -40.78 0.70
N GLN A 94 3.30 -41.29 -0.52
CA GLN A 94 3.05 -40.53 -1.75
C GLN A 94 1.57 -40.15 -1.94
N ASP A 95 0.65 -41.01 -1.50
CA ASP A 95 -0.78 -40.72 -1.64
C ASP A 95 -1.22 -39.61 -0.68
N ILE A 96 -0.67 -39.60 0.54
CA ILE A 96 -0.91 -38.50 1.50
C ILE A 96 -0.32 -37.19 0.96
N LEU A 97 0.90 -37.22 0.41
CA LEU A 97 1.54 -36.03 -0.17
C LEU A 97 0.74 -35.47 -1.35
N LYS A 98 0.15 -36.31 -2.21
CA LYS A 98 -0.75 -35.86 -3.28
C LYS A 98 -2.00 -35.17 -2.74
N GLN A 99 -2.59 -35.71 -1.68
CA GLN A 99 -3.75 -35.09 -1.03
C GLN A 99 -3.38 -33.71 -0.46
N ILE A 100 -2.26 -33.61 0.24
CA ILE A 100 -1.78 -32.35 0.82
C ILE A 100 -1.49 -31.32 -0.27
N GLU A 101 -0.98 -31.74 -1.43
CA GLU A 101 -0.76 -30.83 -2.56
C GLU A 101 -2.08 -30.26 -3.12
N ILE A 102 -3.15 -31.04 -3.17
CA ILE A 102 -4.48 -30.54 -3.54
C ILE A 102 -4.98 -29.54 -2.49
N GLU A 103 -4.90 -29.88 -1.20
CA GLU A 103 -5.28 -28.98 -0.10
C GLU A 103 -4.48 -27.68 -0.13
N ARG A 104 -3.18 -27.74 -0.47
CA ARG A 104 -2.31 -26.58 -0.63
C ARG A 104 -2.77 -25.70 -1.79
N GLN A 105 -3.13 -26.29 -2.92
CA GLN A 105 -3.63 -25.54 -4.09
C GLN A 105 -4.95 -24.84 -3.79
N ASP A 106 -5.86 -25.52 -3.10
CA ASP A 106 -7.15 -24.93 -2.69
C ASP A 106 -6.96 -23.82 -1.66
N ALA A 107 -6.05 -23.98 -0.70
CA ALA A 107 -5.71 -22.94 0.28
C ALA A 107 -5.12 -21.69 -0.38
N VAL A 108 -4.21 -21.86 -1.35
CA VAL A 108 -3.65 -20.75 -2.14
C VAL A 108 -4.74 -20.05 -2.96
N ARG A 109 -5.64 -20.81 -3.60
CA ARG A 109 -6.77 -20.25 -4.33
C ARG A 109 -7.68 -19.43 -3.42
N ALA A 110 -8.00 -19.95 -2.24
CA ALA A 110 -8.82 -19.24 -1.24
C ALA A 110 -8.14 -17.95 -0.76
N ALA A 111 -6.82 -17.98 -0.51
CA ALA A 111 -6.04 -16.79 -0.16
C ALA A 111 -6.10 -15.71 -1.26
N ARG A 112 -6.03 -16.11 -2.53
CA ARG A 112 -6.13 -15.19 -3.69
C ARG A 112 -7.53 -14.64 -3.93
N GLN A 113 -8.56 -15.34 -3.47
CA GLN A 113 -9.95 -14.88 -3.57
C GLN A 113 -10.37 -14.01 -2.37
N ALA A 114 -9.55 -13.95 -1.32
CA ALA A 114 -9.82 -13.10 -0.18
C ALA A 114 -9.73 -11.63 -0.58
N THR A 115 -10.65 -10.82 -0.09
CA THR A 115 -10.66 -9.37 -0.29
C THR A 115 -10.48 -8.68 1.05
N ALA A 116 -9.72 -7.58 1.09
CA ALA A 116 -9.50 -6.84 2.32
C ALA A 116 -10.57 -5.74 2.48
N TRP A 117 -11.04 -5.51 3.69
CA TRP A 117 -12.11 -4.59 4.00
C TRP A 117 -11.77 -3.73 5.20
N ARG A 118 -12.20 -2.47 5.14
CA ARG A 118 -12.26 -1.55 6.28
C ARG A 118 -13.71 -1.36 6.70
N ILE A 119 -13.95 -1.56 7.99
CA ILE A 119 -15.25 -1.41 8.64
C ILE A 119 -15.20 -0.15 9.48
N GLU A 120 -16.03 0.82 9.14
CA GLU A 120 -16.22 2.07 9.87
C GLU A 120 -17.66 2.17 10.33
N GLY A 121 -17.93 3.01 11.32
CA GLY A 121 -19.31 3.21 11.73
C GLY A 121 -19.58 4.52 12.44
N THR A 122 -20.85 4.91 12.36
CA THR A 122 -21.41 6.00 13.17
C THR A 122 -22.46 5.39 14.07
N LEU A 123 -22.32 5.63 15.38
CA LEU A 123 -23.28 5.26 16.41
C LEU A 123 -23.98 6.54 16.85
N ARG A 124 -25.29 6.50 17.08
CA ARG A 124 -26.10 7.71 17.32
C ARG A 124 -25.59 8.57 18.47
N GLU A 125 -25.55 8.01 19.67
CA GLU A 125 -25.19 8.72 20.90
C GLU A 125 -23.84 8.27 21.48
N PHE A 126 -23.18 7.32 20.82
CA PHE A 126 -21.92 6.74 21.26
C PHE A 126 -20.73 7.30 20.47
N PRO A 127 -19.52 7.34 21.08
CA PRO A 127 -18.30 7.63 20.34
C PRO A 127 -18.14 6.71 19.13
N LYS A 128 -17.58 7.27 18.04
CA LYS A 128 -17.14 6.44 16.92
C LYS A 128 -16.04 5.50 17.39
N PHE A 129 -16.06 4.27 16.90
CA PHE A 129 -14.98 3.31 17.11
C PHE A 129 -13.89 3.47 16.04
N ASP A 130 -12.67 3.07 16.37
CA ASP A 130 -11.56 3.07 15.42
C ASP A 130 -11.84 2.12 14.25
N PRO A 131 -11.49 2.47 13.00
CA PRO A 131 -11.72 1.60 11.85
C PRO A 131 -11.13 0.21 12.07
N VAL A 132 -11.95 -0.81 11.82
CA VAL A 132 -11.53 -2.22 11.94
C VAL A 132 -11.23 -2.76 10.55
N ASN A 133 -10.04 -3.32 10.35
CA ASN A 133 -9.66 -3.91 9.06
C ASN A 133 -9.68 -5.43 9.14
N ALA A 134 -10.14 -6.07 8.08
CA ALA A 134 -10.28 -7.52 8.02
C ALA A 134 -10.10 -8.06 6.61
N TRP A 135 -9.57 -9.28 6.51
CA TRP A 135 -9.70 -10.09 5.31
C TRP A 135 -11.04 -10.81 5.29
N PHE A 136 -11.79 -10.69 4.20
CA PHE A 136 -12.92 -11.55 3.93
C PHE A 136 -12.43 -12.87 3.33
N ARG A 137 -12.16 -13.84 4.20
CA ARG A 137 -11.86 -15.22 3.84
C ARG A 137 -13.20 -15.97 3.86
N TYR A 138 -13.89 -16.01 2.72
CA TYR A 138 -15.28 -16.45 2.62
C TYR A 138 -15.55 -17.73 3.45
N PRO A 139 -16.58 -17.75 4.31
CA PRO A 139 -17.59 -16.71 4.54
C PRO A 139 -17.29 -15.77 5.73
N VAL A 140 -16.06 -15.75 6.26
CA VAL A 140 -15.72 -15.10 7.53
C VAL A 140 -14.78 -13.91 7.33
N HIS A 141 -15.04 -12.83 8.06
CA HIS A 141 -14.08 -11.72 8.19
C HIS A 141 -13.07 -12.04 9.30
N VAL A 142 -11.79 -12.07 8.95
CA VAL A 142 -10.67 -12.30 9.87
C VAL A 142 -9.95 -10.97 10.08
N LEU A 143 -9.92 -10.48 11.32
CA LEU A 143 -9.29 -9.21 11.66
C LEU A 143 -7.79 -9.24 11.35
N ASP A 144 -7.28 -8.16 10.79
CA ASP A 144 -5.87 -8.01 10.46
C ASP A 144 -5.45 -6.54 10.62
N GLU A 145 -4.69 -6.27 11.69
CA GLU A 145 -4.19 -4.92 12.00
C GLU A 145 -3.14 -4.44 11.00
N THR A 146 -2.50 -5.35 10.26
CA THR A 146 -1.45 -5.01 9.28
C THR A 146 -2.01 -4.30 8.04
N LEU A 147 -3.34 -4.20 7.91
CA LEU A 147 -4.06 -3.50 6.85
C LEU A 147 -4.34 -2.01 7.19
N GLN A 148 -4.00 -1.54 8.40
CA GLN A 148 -4.24 -0.16 8.83
C GLN A 148 -3.49 0.88 7.98
N ASP A 149 -2.34 0.52 7.44
CA ASP A 149 -1.48 1.36 6.61
C ASP A 149 -2.06 1.64 5.21
N ILE A 150 -3.01 0.81 4.75
CA ILE A 150 -3.63 0.97 3.44
C ILE A 150 -4.50 2.23 3.44
N LYS A 151 -4.12 3.19 2.60
CA LYS A 151 -4.91 4.40 2.36
C LYS A 151 -5.94 4.14 1.27
N LEU A 152 -7.19 4.49 1.56
CA LEU A 152 -8.23 4.62 0.55
C LEU A 152 -7.91 5.83 -0.33
N GLU A 153 -8.37 5.84 -1.59
CA GLU A 153 -8.09 6.93 -2.55
C GLU A 153 -8.15 8.31 -1.90
N GLU A 154 -7.17 9.16 -2.25
CA GLU A 154 -7.00 10.48 -1.65
C GLU A 154 -8.28 11.30 -1.75
N ASP A 155 -8.71 11.88 -0.61
CA ASP A 155 -9.85 12.80 -0.55
C ASP A 155 -9.69 13.84 -1.67
N PRO A 156 -10.71 14.08 -2.52
CA PRO A 156 -10.69 15.16 -3.50
C PRO A 156 -10.24 16.50 -2.92
N LYS A 157 -10.44 16.74 -1.61
CA LYS A 157 -9.92 17.91 -0.89
C LYS A 157 -8.40 17.90 -0.70
N GLU A 158 -7.75 16.75 -0.52
CA GLU A 158 -6.28 16.64 -0.50
C GLU A 158 -5.70 16.89 -1.89
N ASN A 159 -6.36 16.35 -2.93
CA ASN A 159 -6.00 16.65 -4.33
C ASN A 159 -6.18 18.13 -4.66
N TRP A 160 -7.26 18.76 -4.21
CA TRP A 160 -7.46 20.20 -4.35
C TRP A 160 -6.42 21.00 -3.56
N LYS A 161 -6.08 20.61 -2.33
CA LYS A 161 -5.02 21.26 -1.55
C LYS A 161 -3.67 21.15 -2.24
N LYS A 162 -3.27 19.96 -2.72
CA LYS A 162 -2.04 19.76 -3.50
C LYS A 162 -2.06 20.57 -4.80
N GLY A 163 -3.21 20.67 -5.46
CA GLY A 163 -3.41 21.49 -6.67
C GLY A 163 -3.31 22.99 -6.42
N VAL A 164 -3.92 23.50 -5.34
CA VAL A 164 -3.82 24.90 -4.91
C VAL A 164 -2.41 25.23 -4.45
N GLN A 165 -1.74 24.32 -3.76
CA GLN A 165 -0.36 24.50 -3.33
C GLN A 165 0.59 24.56 -4.55
N LYS A 166 0.44 23.67 -5.53
CA LYS A 166 1.14 23.77 -6.83
C LYS A 166 0.77 25.02 -7.64
N SER A 167 -0.45 25.55 -7.48
CA SER A 167 -0.91 26.78 -8.16
C SER A 167 -0.42 28.06 -7.48
N ASN A 168 -0.18 28.03 -6.18
CA ASN A 168 0.34 29.16 -5.39
C ASN A 168 1.88 29.17 -5.32
N GLU A 169 2.54 28.11 -5.79
CA GLU A 169 4.00 28.11 -5.95
C GLU A 169 4.41 29.22 -6.91
N SER A 170 5.32 30.07 -6.45
CA SER A 170 5.83 31.13 -7.30
C SER A 170 6.58 30.52 -8.48
N ARG A 171 6.61 31.22 -9.63
CA ARG A 171 7.40 30.80 -10.80
C ARG A 171 8.89 30.57 -10.45
N SER A 172 9.37 31.19 -9.38
CA SER A 172 10.72 31.01 -8.84
C SER A 172 10.89 29.71 -8.07
N GLU A 173 9.90 29.32 -7.25
CA GLU A 173 9.92 28.07 -6.49
C GLU A 173 9.81 26.85 -7.40
N LYS A 174 8.94 26.91 -8.41
CA LYS A 174 8.84 25.84 -9.41
C LYS A 174 10.16 25.65 -10.17
N ALA A 175 10.79 26.74 -10.58
CA ALA A 175 12.08 26.70 -11.27
C ALA A 175 13.23 26.18 -10.39
N ALA A 176 13.16 26.42 -9.07
CA ALA A 176 14.11 25.87 -8.10
C ALA A 176 13.96 24.36 -7.95
N LYS A 177 12.73 23.86 -7.81
CA LYS A 177 12.44 22.42 -7.73
C LYS A 177 12.86 21.67 -8.99
N GLU A 178 12.54 22.20 -10.16
CA GLU A 178 12.96 21.61 -11.45
C GLU A 178 14.49 21.52 -11.56
N LEU A 179 15.21 22.54 -11.06
CA LEU A 179 16.68 22.55 -11.05
C LEU A 179 17.25 21.52 -10.06
N GLU A 180 16.63 21.36 -8.87
CA GLU A 180 17.02 20.35 -7.89
C GLU A 180 16.78 18.93 -8.40
N GLU A 181 15.64 18.68 -9.03
CA GLU A 181 15.29 17.38 -9.61
C GLU A 181 16.26 17.00 -10.74
N ALA A 182 16.51 17.93 -11.67
CA ALA A 182 17.49 17.73 -12.73
C ALA A 182 18.90 17.43 -12.18
N PHE A 183 19.31 18.14 -11.12
CA PHE A 183 20.60 17.87 -10.47
C PHE A 183 20.64 16.48 -9.83
N ASN A 184 19.60 16.08 -9.09
CA ASN A 184 19.57 14.78 -8.42
C ASN A 184 19.55 13.59 -9.40
N ILE A 185 19.02 13.79 -10.61
CA ILE A 185 18.92 12.74 -11.64
C ILE A 185 20.20 12.64 -12.46
N LEU A 186 20.80 13.78 -12.83
CA LEU A 186 21.98 13.83 -13.69
C LEU A 186 23.31 13.71 -12.93
N SER A 187 23.30 13.93 -11.61
CA SER A 187 24.51 13.90 -10.80
C SER A 187 24.79 12.49 -10.29
N GLU A 188 25.95 11.95 -10.63
CA GLU A 188 26.46 10.74 -9.97
C GLU A 188 27.07 11.15 -8.63
N ASP A 189 26.44 10.72 -7.53
CA ASP A 189 26.87 10.92 -6.14
C ASP A 189 27.16 12.38 -5.72
N GLY A 190 26.46 13.35 -6.33
CA GLY A 190 26.61 14.77 -6.03
C GLY A 190 27.78 15.46 -6.75
N SER A 191 28.35 14.81 -7.77
CA SER A 191 29.35 15.40 -8.66
C SER A 191 28.82 16.61 -9.46
N PRO A 192 29.69 17.55 -9.87
CA PRO A 192 29.32 18.65 -10.76
C PRO A 192 28.73 18.15 -12.09
N ILE A 193 27.69 18.82 -12.58
CA ILE A 193 27.02 18.48 -13.85
C ILE A 193 27.24 19.60 -14.87
N GLU A 194 27.44 19.28 -16.14
CA GLU A 194 27.51 20.32 -17.17
C GLU A 194 26.19 21.07 -17.33
N VAL A 195 26.26 22.39 -17.42
CA VAL A 195 25.07 23.23 -17.62
C VAL A 195 24.33 22.88 -18.91
N ASN A 196 25.02 22.36 -19.92
CA ASN A 196 24.38 21.85 -21.14
C ASN A 196 23.50 20.63 -20.88
N GLN A 197 23.98 19.67 -20.07
CA GLN A 197 23.21 18.48 -19.73
C GLN A 197 21.94 18.83 -18.96
N VAL A 198 22.02 19.80 -18.05
CA VAL A 198 20.86 20.33 -17.32
C VAL A 198 19.89 21.07 -18.26
N ALA A 199 20.42 21.83 -19.22
CA ALA A 199 19.62 22.54 -20.22
C ALA A 199 18.86 21.58 -21.14
N ASP A 200 19.53 20.51 -21.57
CA ASP A 200 18.95 19.47 -22.43
C ASP A 200 17.88 18.66 -21.68
N TYR A 201 18.15 18.27 -20.43
CA TYR A 201 17.21 17.53 -19.60
C TYR A 201 15.93 18.32 -19.28
N LEU A 202 16.06 19.63 -19.02
CA LEU A 202 14.94 20.51 -18.73
C LEU A 202 14.30 21.13 -19.98
N GLU A 203 14.84 20.84 -21.18
CA GLU A 203 14.43 21.43 -22.46
C GLU A 203 14.38 22.96 -22.45
N ILE A 204 15.36 23.60 -21.83
CA ILE A 204 15.46 25.07 -21.72
C ILE A 204 16.75 25.60 -22.30
N ALA A 205 16.75 26.86 -22.73
CA ALA A 205 17.96 27.51 -23.21
C ALA A 205 19.05 27.53 -22.11
N ARG A 206 20.31 27.27 -22.50
CA ARG A 206 21.49 27.31 -21.60
C ARG A 206 21.50 28.54 -20.68
N ASN A 207 21.23 29.73 -21.23
CA ASN A 207 21.19 31.00 -20.47
C ASN A 207 20.09 31.03 -19.39
N THR A 208 19.01 30.29 -19.58
CA THR A 208 17.93 30.15 -18.60
C THR A 208 18.40 29.38 -17.37
N VAL A 209 19.27 28.37 -17.52
CA VAL A 209 19.88 27.64 -16.39
C VAL A 209 20.73 28.57 -15.52
N TYR A 210 21.56 29.42 -16.14
CA TYR A 210 22.33 30.45 -15.40
C TYR A 210 21.42 31.43 -14.65
N THR A 211 20.32 31.84 -15.29
CA THR A 211 19.38 32.80 -14.70
C THR A 211 18.62 32.18 -13.51
N ARG A 212 18.21 30.90 -13.63
CA ARG A 212 17.55 30.15 -12.54
C ARG A 212 18.50 29.91 -11.38
N THR A 213 19.74 29.50 -11.67
CA THR A 213 20.76 29.26 -10.64
C THR A 213 21.13 30.53 -9.87
N LYS A 214 21.26 31.68 -10.54
CA LYS A 214 21.51 32.97 -9.85
C LYS A 214 20.41 33.40 -8.88
N LYS A 215 19.18 32.93 -9.08
CA LYS A 215 18.03 33.22 -8.22
C LYS A 215 17.86 32.18 -7.11
N HIS A 216 18.68 31.13 -7.10
CA HIS A 216 18.59 30.02 -6.17
C HIS A 216 19.88 29.88 -5.38
N ASN A 217 19.81 30.02 -4.05
CA ASN A 217 21.01 30.01 -3.20
C ASN A 217 21.63 28.62 -3.00
N GLY A 218 20.94 27.54 -3.41
CA GLY A 218 21.41 26.17 -3.23
C GLY A 218 22.35 25.63 -4.32
N PHE A 219 22.59 26.39 -5.39
CA PHE A 219 23.47 25.96 -6.48
C PHE A 219 24.43 27.07 -6.93
N LYS A 220 25.60 26.67 -7.42
CA LYS A 220 26.59 27.55 -7.99
C LYS A 220 27.07 26.99 -9.33
N ILE A 221 27.29 27.88 -10.30
CA ILE A 221 27.90 27.51 -11.57
C ILE A 221 29.31 28.09 -11.61
N ASP A 222 30.31 27.22 -11.75
CA ASP A 222 31.72 27.58 -11.97
C ASP A 222 32.19 26.87 -13.24
N ASP A 223 32.82 27.61 -14.16
CA ASP A 223 33.34 27.11 -15.44
C ASP A 223 32.36 26.25 -16.27
N GLY A 224 31.07 26.62 -16.24
CA GLY A 224 30.03 25.88 -16.97
C GLY A 224 29.55 24.58 -16.30
N MET A 225 30.00 24.31 -15.08
CA MET A 225 29.57 23.18 -14.25
C MET A 225 28.67 23.64 -13.11
N LEU A 226 27.49 23.05 -12.99
CA LEU A 226 26.54 23.26 -11.89
C LEU A 226 26.92 22.39 -10.69
N THR A 227 27.02 22.99 -9.51
CA THR A 227 27.36 22.33 -8.24
C THR A 227 26.37 22.72 -7.14
N LYS A 228 26.07 21.80 -6.23
CA LYS A 228 25.21 22.06 -5.07
C LYS A 228 26.03 22.71 -3.96
N VAL A 229 25.58 23.87 -3.48
CA VAL A 229 26.20 24.56 -2.35
C VAL A 229 25.77 23.82 -1.08
N ARG A 230 26.72 23.21 -0.36
CA ARG A 230 26.45 22.71 0.99
C ARG A 230 26.31 23.92 1.91
N ASN A 231 25.10 24.16 2.41
CA ASN A 231 24.93 25.07 3.54
C ASN A 231 25.48 24.35 4.77
N GLU A 232 26.49 24.93 5.42
CA GLU A 232 26.86 24.61 6.81
C GLU A 232 25.74 25.04 7.77
#